data_AF-A0A1Q2CBZ3-F1
#
_entry.id   AF-A0A1Q2CBZ3-F1
#
_cell.length_a   1.000
_cell.length_b   1.000
_cell.length_c   1.000
_cell.angle_alpha   90.00
_cell.angle_beta   90.00
_cell.angle_gamma   90.00
#
_symmetry.space_group_name_H-M   'P 1'
#
loop_
_entity.id
_entity.type
_entity.pdbx_description
1 polymer ?
#
loop_
_entity_poly.entity_id
_entity_poly.type
_entity_poly.pdbx_seq_one_letter_code
_entity_poly.pdbx_strand_id
1 'polypeptide(L)'
;MPQPTPQGGPWTTVGETYSDAAAVAGASLLPESFRAFLGQRLGVEDEAGCTMTEVEVKTVHRDGFVFGSEAGTCGSAQTVWGITEGAWHYIVAFQDVMPCRDLELNGIPTGAEGLRCMDDSGAAKDY
;
A
#
# COMPACT_ATOMS: atom_id res chain seq x y z
N MET A 1 -16.59 5.39 6.96
CA MET A 1 -16.39 4.73 8.28
C MET A 1 -15.32 5.53 9.03
N PRO A 2 -15.20 5.59 10.36
CA PRO A 2 -14.07 6.30 10.97
C PRO A 2 -12.74 5.56 10.68
N GLN A 3 -11.64 6.30 10.57
CA GLN A 3 -10.29 5.74 10.52
C GLN A 3 -10.06 4.88 11.78
N PRO A 4 -9.47 3.68 11.70
CA PRO A 4 -9.21 2.86 12.87
C PRO A 4 -8.43 3.68 13.91
N THR A 5 -8.81 3.60 15.18
CA THR A 5 -7.98 4.19 16.25
C THR A 5 -6.61 3.51 16.19
N PRO A 6 -5.50 4.26 16.16
CA PRO A 6 -4.17 3.66 16.12
C PRO A 6 -3.97 2.76 17.34
N GLN A 7 -3.82 1.46 17.10
CA GLN A 7 -3.52 0.47 18.14
C GLN A 7 -2.03 0.12 18.15
N GLY A 8 -1.25 0.53 17.15
CA GLY A 8 0.12 0.07 16.91
C GLY A 8 0.17 -1.42 16.58
N GLY A 9 1.30 -2.10 16.69
CA GLY A 9 1.40 -3.56 16.56
C GLY A 9 2.21 -4.02 15.35
N PRO A 10 2.31 -5.35 15.13
CA PRO A 10 3.12 -5.88 14.05
C PRO A 10 2.39 -5.80 12.70
N TRP A 11 3.16 -5.61 11.65
CA TRP A 11 2.73 -5.91 10.30
C TRP A 11 2.57 -7.42 10.13
N THR A 12 1.57 -7.82 9.35
CA THR A 12 1.34 -9.22 8.97
C THR A 12 1.75 -9.40 7.51
N THR A 13 2.67 -10.32 7.26
CA THR A 13 3.11 -10.67 5.90
C THR A 13 1.98 -11.39 5.14
N VAL A 14 1.77 -10.95 3.90
CA VAL A 14 0.83 -11.53 2.94
C VAL A 14 1.63 -12.16 1.80
N GLY A 15 2.40 -11.36 1.07
CA GLY A 15 3.27 -11.84 -0.02
C GLY A 15 2.49 -12.43 -1.21
N GLU A 16 1.35 -11.81 -1.55
CA GLU A 16 0.48 -12.27 -2.64
C GLU A 16 0.36 -11.21 -3.74
N THR A 17 0.27 -11.68 -4.99
CA THR A 17 0.11 -10.84 -6.18
C THR A 17 -1.25 -11.10 -6.83
N TYR A 18 -1.92 -10.02 -7.23
CA TYR A 18 -3.25 -10.06 -7.85
C TYR A 18 -3.23 -9.33 -9.18
N SER A 19 -3.77 -9.96 -10.22
CA SER A 19 -3.79 -9.44 -11.60
C SER A 19 -5.18 -9.03 -12.09
N ASP A 20 -6.23 -9.37 -11.36
CA ASP A 20 -7.61 -8.99 -11.68
C ASP A 20 -8.50 -8.87 -10.44
N ALA A 21 -9.67 -8.26 -10.61
CA ALA A 21 -10.62 -8.03 -9.53
C ALA A 21 -11.15 -9.33 -8.88
N ALA A 22 -11.21 -10.45 -9.62
CA ALA A 22 -11.67 -11.72 -9.07
C ALA A 22 -10.61 -12.33 -8.13
N ALA A 23 -9.33 -12.25 -8.49
CA ALA A 23 -8.21 -12.64 -7.65
C ALA A 23 -8.20 -11.84 -6.34
N VAL A 24 -8.35 -10.52 -6.42
CA VAL A 24 -8.45 -9.64 -5.23
C VAL A 24 -9.67 -10.00 -4.38
N ALA A 25 -10.83 -10.27 -4.98
CA ALA A 25 -12.04 -10.63 -4.23
C ALA A 25 -11.84 -11.90 -3.39
N GLY A 26 -11.05 -12.86 -3.88
CA GLY A 26 -10.69 -14.10 -3.18
C GLY A 26 -9.64 -13.96 -2.08
N ALA A 27 -9.01 -12.79 -1.93
CA ALA A 27 -7.86 -12.57 -1.05
C ALA A 27 -8.22 -12.54 0.45
N SER A 28 -8.33 -13.70 1.09
CA SER A 28 -8.81 -13.82 2.48
C SER A 28 -7.92 -13.11 3.53
N LEU A 29 -6.64 -12.88 3.22
CA LEU A 29 -5.71 -12.17 4.10
C LEU A 29 -5.87 -10.64 4.04
N LEU A 30 -6.62 -10.12 3.06
CA LEU A 30 -6.84 -8.69 2.88
C LEU A 30 -8.14 -8.22 3.55
N PRO A 31 -8.14 -7.03 4.19
CA PRO A 31 -9.37 -6.41 4.67
C PRO A 31 -10.41 -6.30 3.55
N GLU A 32 -11.67 -6.64 3.84
CA GLU A 32 -12.75 -6.60 2.85
C GLU A 32 -12.88 -5.23 2.17
N SER A 33 -12.76 -4.15 2.95
CA SER A 33 -12.78 -2.79 2.41
C SER A 33 -11.61 -2.49 1.46
N PHE A 34 -10.45 -3.11 1.68
CA PHE A 34 -9.28 -2.96 0.81
C PHE A 34 -9.45 -3.77 -0.47
N ARG A 35 -10.00 -4.99 -0.38
CA ARG A 35 -10.38 -5.78 -1.56
C ARG A 35 -11.36 -5.03 -2.46
N ALA A 36 -12.37 -4.39 -1.87
CA ALA A 36 -13.32 -3.56 -2.61
C ALA A 36 -12.64 -2.35 -3.27
N PHE A 37 -11.69 -1.71 -2.59
CA PHE A 37 -10.91 -0.59 -3.13
C PHE A 37 -10.07 -1.01 -4.35
N LEU A 38 -9.35 -2.13 -4.26
CA LEU A 38 -8.53 -2.65 -5.36
C LEU A 38 -9.38 -3.20 -6.52
N GLY A 39 -10.49 -3.87 -6.22
CA GLY A 39 -11.39 -4.45 -7.23
C GLY A 39 -12.04 -3.41 -8.15
N GLN A 40 -12.08 -2.14 -7.74
CA GLN A 40 -12.55 -1.02 -8.57
C GLN A 40 -11.45 -0.41 -9.46
N ARG A 41 -10.19 -0.79 -9.27
CA ARG A 41 -9.02 -0.16 -9.91
C ARG A 41 -8.24 -1.13 -10.79
N LEU A 42 -8.13 -2.39 -10.38
CA LEU A 42 -7.34 -3.38 -11.09
C LEU A 42 -7.98 -3.72 -12.44
N GLY A 43 -7.23 -3.52 -13.52
CA GLY A 43 -7.70 -3.66 -14.90
C GLY A 43 -8.57 -2.50 -15.40
N VAL A 44 -8.67 -1.39 -14.65
CA VAL A 44 -9.43 -0.19 -15.03
C VAL A 44 -8.46 0.90 -15.47
N GLU A 45 -8.76 1.50 -16.63
CA GLU A 45 -8.02 2.66 -17.15
C GLU A 45 -8.40 3.92 -16.36
N ASP A 46 -7.41 4.66 -15.88
CA ASP A 46 -7.58 5.92 -15.18
C ASP A 46 -7.72 7.12 -16.16
N GLU A 47 -7.91 8.32 -15.61
CA GLU A 47 -8.06 9.54 -16.41
C GLU A 47 -6.81 9.90 -17.23
N ALA A 48 -5.64 9.35 -16.88
CA ALA A 48 -4.38 9.52 -17.59
C ALA A 48 -4.15 8.45 -18.68
N GLY A 49 -5.07 7.50 -18.85
CA GLY A 49 -4.92 6.39 -19.78
C GLY A 49 -4.04 5.26 -19.26
N CYS A 50 -3.79 5.22 -17.95
CA CYS A 50 -2.97 4.21 -17.30
C CYS A 50 -3.87 3.11 -16.73
N THR A 51 -3.47 1.86 -16.93
CA THR A 51 -4.18 0.70 -16.40
C THR A 51 -3.27 -0.04 -15.44
N MET A 52 -3.71 -0.15 -14.19
CA MET A 52 -3.07 -1.01 -13.20
C MET A 52 -3.35 -2.47 -13.58
N THR A 53 -2.31 -3.24 -13.86
CA THR A 53 -2.42 -4.64 -14.31
C THR A 53 -2.06 -5.64 -13.22
N GLU A 54 -1.35 -5.19 -12.19
CA GLU A 54 -0.87 -6.04 -11.12
C GLU A 54 -0.73 -5.25 -9.82
N VAL A 55 -1.09 -5.89 -8.71
CA VAL A 55 -0.81 -5.41 -7.34
C VAL A 55 -0.21 -6.54 -6.53
N GLU A 56 0.99 -6.33 -6.00
CA GLU A 56 1.60 -7.17 -4.98
C GLU A 56 1.30 -6.56 -3.61
N VAL A 57 0.66 -7.32 -2.72
CA VAL A 57 0.49 -6.96 -1.31
C VAL A 57 1.52 -7.71 -0.48
N LYS A 58 2.47 -6.97 0.08
CA LYS A 58 3.57 -7.53 0.89
C LYS A 58 3.15 -7.70 2.33
N THR A 59 2.64 -6.63 2.93
CA THR A 59 2.26 -6.63 4.36
C THR A 59 1.01 -5.79 4.61
N VAL A 60 0.27 -6.17 5.65
CA VAL A 60 -0.92 -5.45 6.15
C VAL A 60 -0.74 -5.09 7.62
N HIS A 61 -1.20 -3.90 8.01
CA HIS A 61 -1.17 -3.43 9.38
C HIS A 61 -2.60 -3.23 9.91
N ARG A 62 -2.84 -3.64 11.16
CA ARG A 62 -4.18 -3.60 11.78
C ARG A 62 -4.76 -2.18 11.95
N ASP A 63 -3.90 -1.16 11.93
CA ASP A 63 -4.33 0.25 11.98
C ASP A 63 -4.87 0.75 10.63
N GLY A 64 -4.98 -0.13 9.63
CA GLY A 64 -5.53 0.23 8.33
C GLY A 64 -4.46 0.78 7.38
N PHE A 65 -3.27 0.17 7.38
CA PHE A 65 -2.25 0.39 6.36
C PHE A 65 -1.95 -0.90 5.61
N VAL A 66 -1.55 -0.77 4.36
CA VAL A 66 -1.07 -1.87 3.51
C VAL A 66 0.17 -1.38 2.78
N PHE A 67 1.21 -2.21 2.72
CA PHE A 67 2.41 -1.95 1.93
C PHE A 67 2.58 -3.00 0.85
N GLY A 68 2.99 -2.56 -0.32
CA GLY A 68 3.19 -3.42 -1.48
C GLY A 68 3.72 -2.66 -2.68
N SER A 69 3.39 -3.16 -3.86
CA SER A 69 3.72 -2.53 -5.13
C SER A 69 2.58 -2.69 -6.12
N GLU A 70 2.49 -1.75 -7.06
CA GLU A 70 1.59 -1.83 -8.20
C GLU A 70 2.40 -1.73 -9.49
N ALA A 71 1.93 -2.41 -10.53
CA ALA A 71 2.46 -2.31 -11.87
C ALA A 71 1.31 -2.17 -12.87
N GLY A 72 1.57 -1.41 -13.93
CA GLY A 72 0.59 -1.11 -14.96
C GLY A 72 1.24 -0.67 -16.27
N THR A 73 0.39 -0.21 -17.19
CA THR A 73 0.81 0.23 -18.52
C THR A 73 1.73 1.46 -18.50
N CYS A 74 1.71 2.23 -17.40
CA CYS A 74 2.49 3.45 -17.22
C CYS A 74 3.73 3.26 -16.33
N GLY A 75 4.02 2.03 -15.88
CA GLY A 75 5.16 1.72 -15.02
C GLY A 75 4.74 1.04 -13.73
N SER A 76 5.64 1.04 -12.76
CA SER A 76 5.42 0.46 -11.44
C SER A 76 5.84 1.41 -10.32
N ALA A 77 5.31 1.18 -9.13
CA ALA A 77 5.65 1.90 -7.92
C ALA A 77 5.55 0.98 -6.70
N GLN A 78 6.34 1.29 -5.67
CA GLN A 78 6.03 0.85 -4.31
C GLN A 78 4.99 1.79 -3.72
N THR A 79 4.06 1.22 -2.97
CA THR A 79 2.89 1.97 -2.50
C THR A 79 2.55 1.59 -1.07
N VAL A 80 2.27 2.62 -0.27
CA VAL A 80 1.58 2.47 1.00
C VAL A 80 0.17 2.98 0.84
N TRP A 81 -0.80 2.09 1.01
CA TRP A 81 -2.20 2.44 1.12
C TRP A 81 -2.58 2.59 2.58
N GLY A 82 -3.53 3.47 2.86
CA GLY A 82 -3.99 3.74 4.21
C GLY A 82 -5.43 4.22 4.23
N ILE A 83 -6.08 4.08 5.37
CA ILE A 83 -7.41 4.63 5.58
C ILE A 83 -7.27 6.09 6.04
N THR A 84 -7.76 7.04 5.24
CA THR A 84 -7.90 8.45 5.61
C THR A 84 -9.33 8.89 5.34
N GLU A 85 -9.91 9.70 6.22
CA GLU A 85 -11.31 10.17 6.08
C GLU A 85 -12.33 9.02 5.92
N GLY A 86 -11.95 7.81 6.31
CA GLY A 86 -12.82 6.65 6.27
C GLY A 86 -12.89 5.85 4.99
N ALA A 87 -12.02 6.14 4.03
CA ALA A 87 -11.84 5.38 2.81
C ALA A 87 -10.36 5.03 2.62
N TRP A 88 -10.08 4.06 1.76
CA TRP A 88 -8.72 3.72 1.36
C TRP A 88 -8.20 4.75 0.37
N HIS A 89 -6.97 5.20 0.60
CA HIS A 89 -6.25 6.14 -0.24
C HIS A 89 -4.81 5.68 -0.45
N TYR A 90 -4.21 6.18 -1.53
CA TYR A 90 -2.77 6.17 -1.72
C TYR A 90 -2.16 7.20 -0.77
N ILE A 91 -1.41 6.73 0.22
CA ILE A 91 -0.75 7.61 1.19
C ILE A 91 0.56 8.11 0.57
N VAL A 92 1.36 7.17 0.07
CA VAL A 92 2.57 7.45 -0.70
C VAL A 92 2.72 6.40 -1.79
N ALA A 93 3.17 6.83 -2.96
CA ALA A 93 3.58 5.97 -4.07
C ALA A 93 4.92 6.49 -4.61
N PHE A 94 5.90 5.61 -4.74
CA PHE A 94 7.28 6.00 -5.02
C PHE A 94 8.03 4.92 -5.80
N GLN A 95 8.95 5.36 -6.66
CA GLN A 95 9.83 4.48 -7.43
C GLN A 95 11.21 4.36 -6.77
N ASP A 96 11.65 5.44 -6.12
CA ASP A 96 12.90 5.53 -5.39
C ASP A 96 12.65 5.70 -3.89
N VAL A 97 13.64 5.30 -3.09
CA VAL A 97 13.59 5.39 -1.63
C VAL A 97 13.33 6.82 -1.18
N MET A 98 12.22 7.03 -0.47
CA MET A 98 11.82 8.35 0.04
C MET A 98 12.39 8.64 1.45
N PRO A 99 12.45 9.91 1.89
CA PRO A 99 12.86 10.26 3.23
C PRO A 99 11.98 9.59 4.31
N CYS A 100 12.59 9.06 5.38
CA CYS A 100 11.83 8.45 6.49
C CYS A 100 10.85 9.43 7.13
N ARG A 101 11.21 10.72 7.14
CA ARG A 101 10.36 11.79 7.65
C ARG A 101 9.01 11.87 6.94
N ASP A 102 8.95 11.58 5.64
CA ASP A 102 7.70 11.67 4.89
C ASP A 102 6.76 10.52 5.27
N LEU A 103 7.31 9.34 5.55
CA LEU A 103 6.52 8.21 6.08
C LEU A 103 6.00 8.51 7.49
N GLU A 104 6.82 9.13 8.35
CA GLU A 104 6.44 9.53 9.72
C GLU A 104 5.35 10.59 9.73
N LEU A 105 5.44 11.60 8.87
CA LEU A 105 4.44 12.66 8.75
C LEU A 105 3.08 12.14 8.27
N ASN A 106 3.08 11.03 7.53
CA ASN A 106 1.87 10.32 7.11
C ASN A 106 1.36 9.31 8.15
N GLY A 107 2.02 9.18 9.31
CA GLY A 107 1.63 8.28 10.38
C GLY A 107 1.77 6.79 10.03
N ILE A 108 2.63 6.46 9.07
CA ILE A 108 2.84 5.07 8.64
C ILE A 108 3.58 4.33 9.78
N PRO A 109 3.09 3.16 10.23
CA PRO A 109 3.77 2.37 11.25
C PRO A 109 5.11 1.83 10.74
N THR A 110 6.14 1.85 11.59
CA THR A 110 7.44 1.24 11.27
C THR A 110 7.37 -0.28 11.28
N GLY A 111 8.37 -0.95 10.73
CA GLY A 111 8.54 -2.41 10.74
C GLY A 111 7.81 -3.15 9.62
N ALA A 112 7.37 -2.46 8.57
CA ALA A 112 6.84 -3.11 7.38
C ALA A 112 7.99 -3.81 6.63
N GLU A 113 7.87 -5.12 6.42
CA GLU A 113 8.89 -5.89 5.70
C GLU A 113 9.11 -5.34 4.29
N GLY A 114 10.35 -4.98 3.97
CA GLY A 114 10.75 -4.44 2.67
C GLY A 114 10.44 -2.96 2.44
N LEU A 115 9.76 -2.28 3.36
CA LEU A 115 9.59 -0.83 3.30
C LEU A 115 10.86 -0.16 3.78
N ARG A 116 11.55 0.53 2.86
CA ARG A 116 12.79 1.21 3.13
C ARG A 116 12.64 2.70 2.93
N CYS A 117 13.41 3.46 3.69
CA CYS A 117 13.44 4.91 3.61
C CYS A 117 14.87 5.43 3.76
N MET A 118 15.07 6.68 3.37
CA MET A 118 16.33 7.39 3.47
C MET A 118 16.38 8.17 4.79
N ASP A 119 17.39 7.92 5.61
CA ASP A 119 17.63 8.67 6.84
C ASP A 119 18.23 10.07 6.56
N ASP A 120 18.38 10.87 7.61
CA ASP A 120 18.90 12.24 7.50
C ASP A 120 20.36 12.31 7.01
N SER A 121 21.08 11.18 7.01
CA SER A 121 22.44 11.08 6.46
C SER A 121 22.47 10.73 4.97
N GLY A 122 21.31 10.44 4.37
CA GLY A 122 21.18 9.99 2.99
C GLY A 122 21.31 8.47 2.83
N ALA A 123 21.36 7.71 3.93
CA ALA A 123 21.51 6.25 3.88
C ALA A 123 20.13 5.57 3.88
N ALA A 124 19.99 4.52 3.05
CA ALA A 124 18.77 3.72 3.02
C ALA A 124 18.73 2.73 4.19
N LYS A 125 17.67 2.76 4.98
CA LYS A 125 17.40 1.82 6.09
C LYS A 125 16.01 1.23 5.98
N ASP A 126 15.76 0.18 6.74
CA ASP A 126 14.40 -0.31 6.97
C ASP A 126 13.63 0.76 7.77
N TYR A 127 12.39 1.00 7.38
CA TYR A 127 11.54 1.99 8.03
C TYR A 127 10.89 1.45 9.30
#